data_AF-A0A7Y6JSF5-F1
#
_entry.id   AF-A0A7Y6JSF5-F1
#
_cell.length_a   1.000
_cell.length_b   1.000
_cell.length_c   1.000
_cell.angle_alpha   90.00
_cell.angle_beta   90.00
_cell.angle_gamma   90.00
#
_symmetry.space_group_name_H-M   'P 1'
#
loop_
_entity.id
_entity.type
_entity.pdbx_description
1 polymer ?
#
loop_
_entity_poly.entity_id
_entity_poly.type
_entity_poly.pdbx_seq_one_letter_code
_entity_poly.pdbx_strand_id
1 'polypeptide(L)'
;MSEYYPTGGAKHFIHGIDYQRLWLMLFFRRAVDRKYFFRLATEMSPAAGFDDIVFRYEQNGATVYMLIQVKHKQDGSKKICISDLLTKSGELNLAKHFAAFLKIQGDEEFKDKIKDFFIVTNADFDHESLASKGITVEKIETQDEFPNVGNSAKYKLRDSRNSIVQYLKR
;
A
#
# COMPACT_ATOMS: atom_id res chain seq x y z
N MET A 1 -29.22 -7.77 26.94
CA MET A 1 -29.44 -6.45 26.31
C MET A 1 -28.12 -6.02 25.71
N SER A 2 -28.02 -5.93 24.38
CA SER A 2 -26.84 -5.38 23.70
C SER A 2 -27.01 -3.87 23.60
N GLU A 3 -26.18 -3.11 24.32
CA GLU A 3 -26.16 -1.66 24.23
C GLU A 3 -25.55 -1.24 22.88
N TYR A 4 -26.37 -0.62 22.03
CA TYR A 4 -25.93 -0.06 20.76
C TYR A 4 -25.45 1.37 21.00
N TYR A 5 -24.14 1.56 20.97
CA TYR A 5 -23.53 2.89 20.98
C TYR A 5 -23.29 3.35 19.54
N PRO A 6 -23.88 4.46 19.08
CA PRO A 6 -23.62 4.97 17.74
C PRO A 6 -22.17 5.44 17.66
N THR A 7 -21.34 4.69 16.93
CA THR A 7 -19.96 5.08 16.69
C THR A 7 -19.86 5.86 15.38
N GLY A 8 -19.71 7.17 15.51
CA GLY A 8 -19.46 8.08 14.39
C GLY A 8 -18.03 8.00 13.81
N GLY A 9 -17.76 8.90 12.86
CA GLY A 9 -16.54 9.01 12.03
C GLY A 9 -15.18 8.78 12.71
N ALA A 10 -15.07 9.04 14.02
CA ALA A 10 -13.84 8.86 14.79
C ALA A 10 -13.38 7.39 14.88
N LYS A 11 -14.30 6.40 14.99
CA LYS A 11 -13.90 4.98 15.02
C LYS A 11 -13.29 4.55 13.69
N HIS A 12 -13.85 4.99 12.57
CA HIS A 12 -13.36 4.65 11.23
C HIS A 12 -11.92 5.14 11.01
N PHE A 13 -11.61 6.35 11.50
CA PHE A 13 -10.26 6.92 11.47
C PHE A 13 -9.26 6.13 12.34
N ILE A 14 -9.68 5.75 13.56
CA ILE A 14 -8.84 4.98 14.50
C ILE A 14 -8.50 3.59 13.92
N HIS A 15 -9.46 2.90 13.30
CA HIS A 15 -9.21 1.59 12.69
C HIS A 15 -8.19 1.63 11.56
N GLY A 16 -8.21 2.68 10.72
CA GLY A 16 -7.20 2.86 9.68
C GLY A 16 -5.80 3.11 10.25
N ILE A 17 -5.70 3.95 11.29
CA ILE A 17 -4.44 4.25 11.99
C ILE A 17 -3.84 3.00 12.64
N ASP A 18 -4.66 2.23 13.37
CA ASP A 18 -4.18 1.02 14.04
C ASP A 18 -3.70 -0.01 13.01
N TYR A 19 -4.41 -0.14 11.89
CA TYR A 19 -4.01 -1.01 10.80
C TYR A 19 -2.66 -0.59 10.18
N GLN A 20 -2.43 0.70 9.93
CA GLN A 20 -1.14 1.22 9.48
C GLN A 20 -0.02 0.99 10.50
N ARG A 21 -0.30 1.16 11.79
CA ARG A 21 0.66 0.88 12.87
C ARG A 21 1.08 -0.58 12.92
N LEU A 22 0.14 -1.52 12.75
CA LEU A 22 0.47 -2.96 12.71
C LEU A 22 1.41 -3.27 11.55
N TRP A 23 1.15 -2.72 10.36
CA TRP A 23 2.04 -2.87 9.21
C TRP A 23 3.41 -2.24 9.46
N LEU A 24 3.48 -1.04 10.04
CA LEU A 24 4.73 -0.39 10.40
C LEU A 24 5.56 -1.25 11.36
N MET A 25 4.93 -1.81 12.40
CA MET A 25 5.56 -2.73 13.34
C MET A 25 6.03 -4.02 12.66
N LEU A 26 5.26 -4.55 11.71
CA LEU A 26 5.65 -5.73 10.94
C LEU A 26 6.89 -5.47 10.09
N PHE A 27 6.95 -4.35 9.37
CA PHE A 27 8.13 -3.99 8.59
C PHE A 27 9.35 -3.73 9.48
N PHE A 28 9.16 -3.09 10.63
CA PHE A 28 10.21 -2.93 11.64
C PHE A 28 10.75 -4.29 12.08
N ARG A 29 9.86 -5.21 12.48
CA ARG A 29 10.25 -6.55 12.95
C ARG A 29 11.02 -7.31 11.88
N ARG A 30 10.51 -7.34 10.64
CA ARG A 30 11.17 -7.97 9.49
C ARG A 30 12.55 -7.39 9.21
N ALA A 31 12.71 -6.08 9.34
CA ALA A 31 14.01 -5.43 9.15
C ALA A 31 15.02 -5.86 10.22
N VAL A 32 14.59 -5.93 11.47
CA VAL A 32 15.40 -6.39 12.61
C VAL A 32 15.79 -7.85 12.45
N ASP A 33 14.84 -8.74 12.16
CA ASP A 33 15.10 -10.18 12.01
C ASP A 33 16.10 -10.47 10.88
N ARG A 34 16.04 -9.67 9.80
CA ARG A 34 16.96 -9.75 8.67
C ARG A 34 18.25 -8.96 8.86
N LYS A 35 18.42 -8.30 10.01
CA LYS A 35 19.58 -7.46 10.34
C LYS A 35 19.89 -6.41 9.29
N TYR A 36 18.85 -5.82 8.70
CA TYR A 36 19.01 -4.73 7.74
C TYR A 36 19.44 -3.45 8.45
N PHE A 37 20.23 -2.62 7.76
CA PHE A 37 20.30 -1.19 8.07
C PHE A 37 19.10 -0.51 7.42
N PHE A 38 18.21 0.08 8.22
CA PHE A 38 16.93 0.55 7.70
C PHE A 38 16.43 1.86 8.30
N ARG A 39 15.48 2.47 7.59
CA ARG A 39 14.63 3.57 8.05
C ARG A 39 13.19 3.29 7.67
N LEU A 40 12.28 3.61 8.58
CA LEU A 40 10.84 3.64 8.34
C LEU A 40 10.37 5.07 8.49
N ALA A 41 9.56 5.53 7.54
CA ALA A 41 8.89 6.82 7.60
C ALA A 41 7.41 6.66 7.26
N THR A 42 6.58 7.51 7.83
CA THR A 42 5.18 7.75 7.45
C THR A 42 5.09 9.19 6.95
N GLU A 43 4.22 9.48 5.98
CA GLU A 43 3.97 10.85 5.49
C GLU A 43 5.26 11.60 5.03
N MET A 44 6.17 10.91 4.34
CA MET A 44 7.46 11.47 3.94
C MET A 44 7.31 12.46 2.77
N SER A 45 7.50 13.76 3.01
CA SER A 45 7.30 14.82 2.01
C SER A 45 8.11 14.64 0.70
N PRO A 46 9.39 14.19 0.74
CA PRO A 46 10.15 13.88 -0.47
C PRO A 46 9.55 12.76 -1.35
N ALA A 47 8.72 11.87 -0.79
CA ALA A 47 8.08 10.80 -1.54
C ALA A 47 6.85 11.28 -2.34
N ALA A 48 6.88 12.50 -2.89
CA ALA A 48 5.87 13.08 -3.78
C ALA A 48 4.39 12.90 -3.37
N GLY A 49 4.08 12.87 -2.07
CA GLY A 49 2.72 12.63 -1.56
C GLY A 49 2.34 11.15 -1.40
N PHE A 50 3.33 10.29 -1.16
CA PHE A 50 3.12 8.94 -0.70
C PHE A 50 2.84 8.95 0.81
N ASP A 51 1.59 8.68 1.17
CA ASP A 51 1.06 9.11 2.48
C ASP A 51 1.31 8.09 3.61
N ASP A 52 1.49 6.79 3.30
CA ASP A 52 1.35 5.76 4.33
C ASP A 52 2.67 5.28 4.95
N ILE A 53 3.45 4.44 4.24
CA ILE A 53 4.73 3.91 4.76
C ILE A 53 5.81 3.91 3.66
N VAL A 54 6.98 4.46 3.98
CA VAL A 54 8.22 4.34 3.21
C VAL A 54 9.23 3.53 4.01
N PHE A 55 9.61 2.37 3.47
CA PHE A 55 10.61 1.49 4.08
C PHE A 55 11.89 1.48 3.25
N ARG A 56 12.92 2.12 3.77
CA ARG A 56 14.27 2.16 3.19
C ARG A 56 15.14 1.14 3.90
N TYR A 57 15.83 0.27 3.18
CA TYR A 57 16.78 -0.67 3.78
C TYR A 57 17.96 -0.96 2.85
N GLU A 58 19.07 -1.42 3.42
CA GLU A 58 20.23 -1.85 2.65
C GLU A 58 20.17 -3.36 2.38
N GLN A 59 20.37 -3.73 1.12
CA GLN A 59 20.43 -5.12 0.67
C GLN A 59 21.54 -5.26 -0.36
N ASN A 60 22.46 -6.21 -0.13
CA ASN A 60 23.60 -6.49 -1.03
C ASN A 60 24.43 -5.23 -1.39
N GLY A 61 24.63 -4.32 -0.45
CA GLY A 61 25.37 -3.07 -0.66
C GLY A 61 24.61 -1.97 -1.38
N ALA A 62 23.35 -2.20 -1.77
CA ALA A 62 22.48 -1.20 -2.38
C ALA A 62 21.40 -0.71 -1.42
N THR A 63 21.04 0.58 -1.52
CA THR A 63 19.85 1.12 -0.83
C THR A 63 18.61 0.76 -1.64
N VAL A 64 17.61 0.19 -0.97
CA VAL A 64 16.32 -0.19 -1.54
C VAL A 64 15.21 0.57 -0.83
N TYR A 65 14.26 1.10 -1.60
CA TYR A 65 13.04 1.72 -1.11
C TYR A 65 11.82 0.86 -1.45
N MET A 66 10.96 0.68 -0.46
CA MET A 66 9.67 0.03 -0.58
C MET A 66 8.60 1.04 -0.18
N LEU A 67 7.75 1.39 -1.14
CA LEU A 67 6.65 2.33 -0.96
C LEU A 67 5.37 1.52 -0.75
N ILE A 68 4.72 1.69 0.40
CA ILE A 68 3.63 0.81 0.86
C ILE A 68 2.38 1.62 1.17
N GLN A 69 1.35 1.46 0.34
CA GLN A 69 0.03 1.99 0.60
C GLN A 69 -0.76 1.02 1.48
N VAL A 70 -1.20 1.48 2.64
CA VAL A 70 -2.02 0.79 3.61
C VAL A 70 -3.49 1.15 3.41
N LYS A 71 -4.35 0.15 3.20
CA LYS A 71 -5.79 0.37 3.03
C LYS A 71 -6.59 -0.65 3.83
N HIS A 72 -7.38 -0.15 4.77
CA HIS A 72 -8.28 -0.98 5.57
C HIS A 72 -9.73 -0.77 5.14
N LYS A 73 -10.44 -1.85 4.82
CA LYS A 73 -11.88 -1.87 4.60
C LYS A 73 -12.55 -2.46 5.83
N GLN A 74 -13.50 -1.73 6.41
CA GLN A 74 -14.25 -2.24 7.56
C GLN A 74 -15.13 -3.44 7.18
N ASP A 75 -15.71 -3.39 5.98
CA ASP A 75 -16.38 -4.53 5.37
C ASP A 75 -15.44 -5.19 4.35
N GLY A 76 -14.82 -6.30 4.77
CA GLY A 76 -13.91 -7.09 3.93
C GLY A 76 -14.62 -7.96 2.90
N SER A 77 -15.96 -7.99 2.86
CA SER A 77 -16.71 -8.77 1.86
C SER A 77 -16.67 -8.15 0.47
N LYS A 78 -16.53 -6.81 0.41
CA LYS A 78 -16.45 -6.09 -0.86
C LYS A 78 -15.02 -6.10 -1.40
N LYS A 79 -14.84 -6.76 -2.54
CA LYS A 79 -13.59 -6.73 -3.29
C LYS A 79 -13.29 -5.33 -3.83
N ILE A 80 -12.00 -5.01 -3.90
CA ILE A 80 -11.50 -3.79 -4.52
C ILE A 80 -11.53 -3.98 -6.03
N CYS A 81 -12.37 -3.20 -6.73
CA CYS A 81 -12.47 -3.27 -8.18
C CYS A 81 -11.76 -2.09 -8.87
N ILE A 82 -11.64 -2.15 -10.20
CA ILE A 82 -10.86 -1.15 -10.94
C ILE A 82 -11.42 0.27 -10.81
N SER A 83 -12.73 0.42 -10.65
CA SER A 83 -13.35 1.74 -10.44
C SER A 83 -13.00 2.33 -9.09
N ASP A 84 -12.79 1.51 -8.06
CA ASP A 84 -12.34 1.99 -6.74
C ASP A 84 -10.90 2.50 -6.78
N LEU A 85 -10.10 1.98 -7.73
CA LEU A 85 -8.70 2.33 -7.92
C LEU A 85 -8.51 3.56 -8.83
N LEU A 86 -9.30 3.66 -9.90
CA LEU A 86 -9.16 4.71 -10.92
C LEU A 86 -10.07 5.93 -10.70
N THR A 87 -10.85 5.95 -9.61
CA THR A 87 -11.65 7.12 -9.26
C THR A 87 -10.78 8.32 -8.88
N LYS A 88 -11.21 9.54 -9.26
CA LYS A 88 -10.56 10.80 -8.88
C LYS A 88 -10.78 11.16 -7.40
N SER A 89 -11.76 10.55 -6.74
CA SER A 89 -12.11 10.75 -5.33
C SER A 89 -12.43 9.42 -4.64
N GLY A 90 -11.99 9.26 -3.39
CA GLY A 90 -12.25 8.06 -2.59
C GLY A 90 -11.02 7.56 -1.84
N GLU A 91 -11.25 6.67 -0.89
CA GLU A 91 -10.24 6.19 0.06
C GLU A 91 -9.09 5.41 -0.59
N LEU A 92 -9.35 4.74 -1.71
CA LEU A 92 -8.35 3.88 -2.37
C LEU A 92 -7.53 4.63 -3.42
N ASN A 93 -8.18 5.45 -4.26
CA ASN A 93 -7.61 6.29 -5.32
C ASN A 93 -6.16 5.93 -5.69
N LEU A 94 -6.01 4.76 -6.29
CA LEU A 94 -4.71 4.25 -6.74
C LEU A 94 -4.13 5.15 -7.82
N ALA A 95 -4.96 5.85 -8.58
CA ALA A 95 -4.49 6.85 -9.54
C ALA A 95 -3.59 7.91 -8.86
N LYS A 96 -4.02 8.50 -7.73
CA LYS A 96 -3.18 9.44 -6.96
C LYS A 96 -1.85 8.79 -6.53
N HIS A 97 -1.93 7.61 -5.91
CA HIS A 97 -0.75 6.96 -5.33
C HIS A 97 0.21 6.42 -6.40
N PHE A 98 -0.31 5.94 -7.53
CA PHE A 98 0.48 5.52 -8.68
C PHE A 98 1.10 6.72 -9.41
N ALA A 99 0.38 7.84 -9.52
CA ALA A 99 0.97 9.08 -10.01
C ALA A 99 2.14 9.54 -9.12
N ALA A 100 1.97 9.47 -7.80
CA ALA A 100 3.06 9.73 -6.85
C ALA A 100 4.23 8.76 -7.08
N PHE A 101 3.97 7.46 -7.20
CA PHE A 101 4.98 6.46 -7.52
C PHE A 101 5.76 6.78 -8.80
N LEU A 102 5.08 7.12 -9.89
CA LEU A 102 5.74 7.50 -11.15
C LEU A 102 6.60 8.76 -11.01
N LYS A 103 6.13 9.75 -10.24
CA LYS A 103 6.92 10.95 -9.93
C LYS A 103 8.19 10.60 -9.15
N ILE A 104 8.07 9.74 -8.14
CA ILE A 104 9.22 9.28 -7.35
C ILE A 104 10.19 8.47 -8.22
N GLN A 105 9.71 7.64 -9.14
CA GLN A 105 10.59 6.94 -10.09
C GLN A 105 11.39 7.88 -10.99
N GLY A 106 10.85 9.07 -11.30
CA GLY A 106 11.55 10.11 -12.06
C GLY A 106 12.47 10.98 -11.23
N ASP A 107 12.49 10.82 -9.90
CA ASP A 107 13.35 11.57 -8.99
C ASP A 107 14.72 10.89 -8.86
N GLU A 108 15.80 11.65 -9.05
CA GLU A 108 17.18 11.15 -9.00
C GLU A 108 17.54 10.56 -7.62
N GLU A 109 16.89 10.99 -6.53
CA GLU A 109 17.08 10.40 -5.21
C GLU A 109 16.65 8.92 -5.19
N PHE A 110 15.59 8.56 -5.93
CA PHE A 110 14.93 7.27 -5.85
C PHE A 110 15.11 6.37 -7.08
N LYS A 111 15.61 6.95 -8.18
CA LYS A 111 15.93 6.25 -9.43
C LYS A 111 16.73 4.98 -9.18
N ASP A 112 16.26 3.86 -9.75
CA ASP A 112 16.81 2.50 -9.61
C ASP A 112 16.86 1.93 -8.19
N LYS A 113 16.39 2.66 -7.18
CA LYS A 113 16.36 2.23 -5.77
C LYS A 113 14.98 1.78 -5.32
N ILE A 114 13.91 2.15 -6.03
CA ILE A 114 12.55 1.70 -5.72
C ILE A 114 12.39 0.27 -6.23
N LYS A 115 12.07 -0.65 -5.31
CA LYS A 115 11.84 -2.05 -5.68
C LYS A 115 10.52 -2.21 -6.43
N ASP A 116 9.42 -1.85 -5.78
CA ASP A 116 8.06 -1.96 -6.28
C ASP A 116 7.10 -1.07 -5.49
N PHE A 117 5.91 -0.84 -6.05
CA PHE A 117 4.77 -0.27 -5.35
C PHE A 117 3.94 -1.39 -4.69
N PHE A 118 3.79 -1.30 -3.37
CA PHE A 118 3.02 -2.28 -2.60
C PHE A 118 1.72 -1.69 -2.09
N ILE A 119 0.66 -2.49 -2.13
CA ILE A 119 -0.60 -2.21 -1.44
C ILE A 119 -0.77 -3.27 -0.37
N VAL A 120 -1.00 -2.87 0.87
CA VAL A 120 -1.36 -3.77 1.94
C VAL A 120 -2.80 -3.51 2.36
N THR A 121 -3.61 -4.55 2.36
CA THR A 121 -5.05 -4.41 2.63
C THR A 121 -5.65 -5.68 3.18
N ASN A 122 -6.77 -5.54 3.90
CA ASN A 122 -7.60 -6.64 4.38
C ASN A 122 -8.75 -7.02 3.43
N ALA A 123 -8.80 -6.40 2.25
CA ALA A 123 -9.73 -6.76 1.18
C ALA A 123 -8.98 -7.43 0.02
N ASP A 124 -9.70 -8.26 -0.74
CA ASP A 124 -9.18 -8.89 -1.94
C ASP A 124 -9.48 -8.05 -3.19
N PHE A 125 -8.76 -8.29 -4.29
CA PHE A 125 -8.99 -7.60 -5.56
C PHE A 125 -9.95 -8.36 -6.47
N ASP A 126 -10.72 -7.62 -7.25
CA ASP A 126 -11.42 -8.16 -8.42
C ASP A 126 -10.44 -8.27 -9.60
N HIS A 127 -9.81 -9.45 -9.71
CA HIS A 127 -8.78 -9.72 -10.72
C HIS A 127 -9.27 -9.56 -12.16
N GLU A 128 -10.54 -9.89 -12.46
CA GLU A 128 -11.11 -9.75 -13.81
C GLU A 128 -11.25 -8.26 -14.15
N SER A 129 -11.77 -7.47 -13.20
CA SER A 129 -11.88 -6.02 -13.32
C SER A 129 -10.54 -5.36 -13.61
N LEU A 130 -9.47 -5.77 -12.91
CA LEU A 130 -8.11 -5.25 -13.11
C LEU A 130 -7.52 -5.67 -14.46
N ALA A 131 -7.66 -6.95 -14.82
CA ALA A 131 -7.16 -7.49 -16.07
C ALA A 131 -7.78 -6.79 -17.29
N SER A 132 -9.05 -6.40 -17.22
CA SER A 132 -9.74 -5.64 -18.27
C SER A 132 -9.04 -4.31 -18.63
N LYS A 133 -8.22 -3.77 -17.70
CA LYS A 133 -7.45 -2.53 -17.87
C LYS A 133 -5.94 -2.76 -17.99
N GLY A 134 -5.49 -4.00 -18.16
CA GLY A 134 -4.06 -4.33 -18.29
C GLY A 134 -3.24 -4.21 -17.00
N ILE A 135 -3.92 -4.10 -15.86
CA ILE A 135 -3.30 -4.04 -14.53
C ILE A 135 -3.29 -5.45 -13.95
N THR A 136 -2.17 -5.84 -13.36
CA THR A 136 -2.06 -7.11 -12.63
C THR A 136 -1.61 -6.83 -11.20
N VAL A 137 -2.17 -7.59 -10.26
CA VAL A 137 -1.75 -7.59 -8.86
C VAL A 137 -1.23 -8.97 -8.50
N GLU A 138 -0.06 -9.01 -7.90
CA GLU A 138 0.56 -10.23 -7.40
C GLU A 138 0.37 -10.26 -5.88
N LYS A 139 -0.45 -11.21 -5.40
CA LYS A 139 -0.62 -11.45 -3.97
C LYS A 139 0.64 -12.10 -3.43
N ILE A 140 1.22 -11.50 -2.41
CA ILE A 140 2.39 -12.02 -1.71
C ILE A 140 1.90 -12.60 -0.40
N GLU A 141 1.76 -13.92 -0.37
CA GLU A 141 1.49 -14.66 0.85
C GLU A 141 2.67 -14.48 1.80
N THR A 142 2.43 -13.88 2.96
CA THR A 142 3.42 -13.82 4.02
C THR A 142 2.85 -14.48 5.25
N GLN A 143 3.49 -15.56 5.71
CA GLN A 143 3.26 -16.07 7.07
C GLN A 143 4.04 -15.14 8.01
N ASP A 144 3.31 -14.41 8.85
CA ASP A 144 3.91 -13.57 9.87
C ASP A 144 3.36 -13.98 11.24
N GLU A 145 4.25 -14.31 12.17
CA GLU A 145 3.89 -14.70 13.53
C GLU A 145 3.54 -13.48 14.41
N PHE A 146 4.06 -12.30 14.05
CA PHE A 146 3.83 -11.06 14.79
C PHE A 146 4.19 -9.80 13.98
N PRO A 147 3.38 -8.72 14.05
CA PRO A 147 2.03 -8.69 14.61
C PRO A 147 1.02 -9.38 13.69
N ASN A 148 0.03 -10.09 14.27
CA ASN A 148 -1.09 -10.63 13.51
C ASN A 148 -1.90 -9.47 12.91
N VAL A 149 -1.77 -9.26 11.61
CA VAL A 149 -2.50 -8.23 10.85
C VAL A 149 -3.90 -8.71 10.40
N GLY A 150 -4.37 -9.86 10.89
CA GLY A 150 -5.66 -10.45 10.52
C GLY A 150 -5.68 -10.98 9.09
N ASN A 151 -6.86 -10.93 8.44
CA ASN A 151 -7.09 -11.32 7.04
C ASN A 151 -6.48 -10.31 6.06
N SER A 152 -5.19 -10.03 6.21
CA SER A 152 -4.48 -9.02 5.44
C SER A 152 -3.53 -9.65 4.45
N ALA A 153 -3.41 -9.01 3.30
CA ALA A 153 -2.52 -9.42 2.25
C ALA A 153 -1.71 -8.23 1.74
N LYS A 154 -0.48 -8.53 1.31
CA LYS A 154 0.38 -7.60 0.60
C LYS A 154 0.31 -7.91 -0.89
N TYR A 155 0.02 -6.90 -1.68
CA TYR A 155 -0.06 -6.98 -3.13
C TYR A 155 1.03 -6.13 -3.75
N LYS A 156 1.69 -6.69 -4.77
CA LYS A 156 2.59 -5.94 -5.64
C LYS A 156 1.81 -5.57 -6.90
N LEU A 157 1.75 -4.28 -7.21
CA LEU A 157 1.10 -3.79 -8.42
C LEU A 157 2.07 -3.89 -9.60
N ARG A 158 1.61 -4.42 -10.73
CA ARG A 158 2.36 -4.47 -11.99
C ARG A 158 1.52 -3.86 -13.11
N ASP A 159 2.04 -2.80 -13.71
CA ASP A 159 1.47 -2.17 -14.91
C ASP A 159 2.24 -2.64 -16.15
N SER A 160 1.73 -3.72 -16.77
CA SER A 160 2.40 -4.38 -17.89
C SER A 160 2.44 -3.55 -19.19
N ARG A 161 1.62 -2.49 -19.29
CA ARG A 161 1.40 -1.73 -20.53
C ARG A 161 1.45 -0.21 -20.35
N ASN A 162 1.97 0.29 -19.23
CA ASN A 162 1.84 1.71 -18.84
C ASN A 162 0.38 2.21 -18.93
N SER A 163 -0.58 1.32 -18.71
CA SER A 163 -2.01 1.60 -18.86
C SER A 163 -2.49 2.54 -17.78
N ILE A 164 -1.93 2.46 -16.57
CA ILE A 164 -2.30 3.36 -15.48
C ILE A 164 -1.88 4.79 -15.82
N VAL A 165 -0.71 4.97 -16.44
CA VAL A 165 -0.23 6.28 -16.92
C VAL A 165 -1.25 6.94 -17.86
N GLN A 166 -1.93 6.17 -18.71
CA GLN A 166 -2.94 6.69 -19.63
C GLN A 166 -4.20 7.19 -18.91
N TYR A 167 -4.59 6.57 -17.80
CA TYR A 167 -5.70 7.03 -16.97
C TYR A 167 -5.36 8.28 -16.16
N LEU A 168 -4.08 8.50 -15.85
CA LEU A 168 -3.62 9.71 -15.14
C LEU A 168 -3.57 10.97 -16.00
N LYS A 169 -3.56 10.83 -17.33
CA LYS A 169 -3.53 11.95 -18.28
C LYS A 169 -4.91 12.54 -18.60
N ARG A 170 -5.99 12.04 -17.96
CA ARG A 170 -7.38 12.46 -18.16
C ARG A 170 -7.94 13.21 -16.94
#